data_AF-A0A9D4SYJ5-F1
#
_entry.id   AF-A0A9D4SYJ5-F1
#
_cell.length_a   1.000
_cell.length_b   1.000
_cell.length_c   1.000
_cell.angle_alpha   90.00
_cell.angle_beta   90.00
_cell.angle_gamma   90.00
#
_symmetry.space_group_name_H-M   'P 1'
#
loop_
_entity.id
_entity.type
_entity.pdbx_description
1 polymer ?
#
loop_
_entity_poly.entity_id
_entity_poly.type
_entity_poly.pdbx_seq_one_letter_code
_entity_poly.pdbx_strand_id
1 'polypeptide(L)'
;MTTAQQGRRVLAVAALIALISPVVLGNVLRTNLLNYNYYNNNGNMTECRPPSPCGWFMYQPIERNFLHYLQVCSCPAGMRCLADRDDVSISCWVYTCKEASSETPANPPLNPPM
;
A
#
# COMPACT_ATOMS: atom_id res chain seq x y z
N MET A 1 -39.51 37.17 30.37
CA MET A 1 -39.27 35.71 30.49
C MET A 1 -38.59 35.23 29.21
N THR A 2 -37.25 35.18 29.10
CA THR A 2 -36.51 34.44 28.04
C THR A 2 -35.00 34.71 28.12
N THR A 3 -34.33 34.33 29.22
CA THR A 3 -32.84 34.30 29.27
C THR A 3 -32.30 32.95 29.73
N ALA A 4 -33.12 32.14 30.41
CA ALA A 4 -32.72 30.80 30.88
C ALA A 4 -32.76 29.70 29.80
N GLN A 5 -33.47 29.91 28.69
CA GLN A 5 -33.70 28.86 27.67
C GLN A 5 -32.60 28.80 26.59
N GLN A 6 -31.84 29.88 26.42
CA GLN A 6 -30.76 29.98 25.43
C GLN A 6 -29.49 29.23 25.87
N GLY A 7 -29.12 29.29 27.16
CA GLY A 7 -27.92 28.64 27.70
C GLY A 7 -27.98 27.10 27.73
N ARG A 8 -29.17 26.53 27.98
CA ARG A 8 -29.37 25.06 28.01
C ARG A 8 -29.22 24.39 26.65
N ARG A 9 -29.59 25.09 25.56
CA ARG A 9 -29.48 24.56 24.20
C ARG A 9 -28.03 24.57 23.69
N VAL A 10 -27.28 25.62 24.02
CA VAL A 10 -25.85 25.73 23.64
C VAL A 10 -24.99 24.69 24.37
N LEU A 11 -25.25 24.47 25.66
CA LEU A 11 -24.58 23.42 26.45
C LEU A 11 -24.87 22.00 25.94
N ALA A 12 -26.11 21.72 25.51
CA ALA A 12 -26.47 20.41 24.97
C ALA A 12 -25.80 20.12 23.62
N VAL A 13 -25.66 21.11 22.74
CA VAL A 13 -24.99 20.95 21.44
C VAL A 13 -23.48 20.76 21.62
N ALA A 14 -22.85 21.50 22.53
CA ALA A 14 -21.43 21.33 22.86
C ALA A 14 -21.13 19.94 23.45
N ALA A 15 -22.02 19.41 24.29
CA ALA A 15 -21.88 18.07 24.86
C ALA A 15 -22.01 16.96 23.80
N LEU A 16 -22.88 17.13 22.79
CA LEU A 16 -23.02 16.16 21.71
C LEU A 16 -21.78 16.12 20.79
N ILE A 17 -21.17 17.28 20.48
CA ILE A 17 -19.97 17.36 19.65
C ILE A 17 -18.75 16.73 20.37
N ALA A 18 -18.66 16.88 21.70
CA ALA A 18 -17.58 16.31 22.50
C ALA A 18 -17.61 14.76 22.57
N LEU A 19 -18.79 14.13 22.48
CA LEU A 19 -18.94 12.67 22.54
C LEU A 19 -18.62 11.96 21.20
N ILE A 20 -18.66 12.69 20.08
CA ILE A 20 -18.33 12.14 18.75
C ILE A 20 -16.82 12.20 18.49
N SER A 21 -16.08 13.01 19.26
CA SER A 21 -14.67 13.34 18.99
C SER A 21 -13.64 12.22 19.30
N PRO A 22 -13.69 11.46 20.42
CA PRO A 22 -12.63 10.49 20.71
C PRO A 22 -12.75 9.18 19.92
N VAL A 23 -13.97 8.75 19.58
CA VAL A 23 -14.19 7.48 18.85
C VAL A 23 -13.81 7.61 17.38
N VAL A 24 -14.13 8.74 16.75
CA VAL A 24 -13.80 8.98 15.34
C VAL A 24 -12.29 9.19 15.16
N LEU A 25 -11.61 9.95 16.05
CA LEU A 25 -10.15 10.12 15.97
C LEU A 25 -9.38 8.81 16.23
N GLY A 26 -9.82 8.00 17.20
CA GLY A 26 -9.15 6.74 17.54
C GLY A 26 -9.15 5.72 16.40
N ASN A 27 -10.25 5.64 15.64
CA ASN A 27 -10.38 4.68 14.54
C ASN A 27 -9.59 5.10 13.28
N VAL A 28 -9.48 6.40 13.00
CA VAL A 28 -8.70 6.90 11.86
C VAL A 28 -7.19 6.72 12.10
N LEU A 29 -6.70 6.91 13.32
CA LEU A 29 -5.29 6.67 13.64
C LEU A 29 -4.93 5.17 13.61
N ARG A 30 -5.81 4.28 14.07
CA ARG A 30 -5.57 2.83 14.06
C ARG A 30 -5.47 2.22 12.66
N THR A 31 -6.31 2.67 11.72
CA THR A 31 -6.31 2.13 10.34
C THR A 31 -5.01 2.44 9.59
N ASN A 32 -4.42 3.62 9.80
CA ASN A 32 -3.16 4.01 9.15
C ASN A 32 -1.94 3.24 9.69
N LEU A 33 -1.91 2.92 10.98
CA LEU A 33 -0.76 2.23 11.60
C LEU A 33 -0.67 0.74 11.22
N LEU A 34 -1.80 0.07 10.98
CA LEU A 34 -1.78 -1.33 10.53
C LEU A 34 -1.29 -1.43 9.08
N ASN A 35 -1.64 -0.47 8.23
CA ASN A 35 -1.21 -0.43 6.84
C ASN A 35 0.32 -0.20 6.72
N TYR A 36 0.90 0.60 7.61
CA TYR A 36 2.33 0.92 7.59
C TYR A 36 3.25 -0.27 7.95
N ASN A 37 2.81 -1.15 8.85
CA ASN A 37 3.63 -2.28 9.30
C ASN A 37 3.72 -3.42 8.27
N TYR A 38 2.73 -3.53 7.38
CA TYR A 38 2.77 -4.49 6.26
C TYR A 38 3.85 -4.08 5.22
N TYR A 39 4.03 -2.79 5.00
CA TYR A 39 5.00 -2.25 4.03
C TYR A 39 6.47 -2.33 4.49
N ASN A 40 6.75 -2.27 5.80
CA ASN A 40 8.12 -2.14 6.32
C ASN A 40 8.76 -3.44 6.84
N ASN A 41 8.06 -4.58 6.83
CA ASN A 41 8.60 -5.86 7.31
C ASN A 41 9.49 -6.58 6.26
N ASN A 42 10.39 -5.84 5.63
CA ASN A 42 11.48 -6.39 4.78
C ASN A 42 12.57 -7.11 5.60
N GLY A 43 12.30 -7.46 6.87
CA GLY A 43 13.27 -8.08 7.77
C GLY A 43 13.35 -9.61 7.68
N ASN A 44 12.36 -10.29 7.08
CA ASN A 44 12.35 -11.75 6.90
C ASN A 44 11.30 -12.17 5.85
N MET A 45 11.44 -11.69 4.62
CA MET A 45 10.51 -12.08 3.57
C MET A 45 10.78 -13.52 3.11
N THR A 46 9.72 -14.33 3.00
CA THR A 46 9.79 -15.74 2.61
C THR A 46 10.28 -15.91 1.18
N GLU A 47 10.94 -17.04 0.90
CA GLU A 47 11.36 -17.38 -0.46
C GLU A 47 10.16 -17.67 -1.37
N CYS A 48 10.21 -17.22 -2.62
CA CYS A 48 9.17 -17.43 -3.61
C CYS A 48 9.05 -18.91 -4.01
N ARG A 49 7.84 -19.46 -3.99
CA ARG A 49 7.53 -20.76 -4.58
C ARG A 49 7.06 -20.61 -6.03
N PRO A 50 7.74 -21.18 -7.04
CA PRO A 50 7.26 -21.15 -8.43
C PRO A 50 5.87 -21.79 -8.58
N PRO A 51 4.99 -21.26 -9.45
CA PRO A 51 5.17 -20.12 -10.35
C PRO A 51 4.69 -18.78 -9.76
N SER A 52 4.75 -18.60 -8.43
CA SER A 52 4.23 -17.39 -7.78
C SER A 52 4.97 -16.13 -8.22
N PRO A 53 4.26 -15.00 -8.38
CA PRO A 53 4.89 -13.71 -8.63
C PRO A 53 5.68 -13.25 -7.40
N CYS A 54 6.84 -12.66 -7.64
CA CYS A 54 7.71 -12.11 -6.61
C CYS A 54 7.42 -10.63 -6.32
N GLY A 55 6.76 -9.94 -7.24
CA GLY A 55 6.36 -8.55 -7.06
C GLY A 55 5.39 -8.05 -8.12
N TRP A 56 4.89 -6.85 -7.88
CA TRP A 56 3.90 -6.16 -8.70
C TRP A 56 4.28 -4.68 -8.79
N PHE A 57 4.34 -4.15 -10.00
CA PHE A 57 4.55 -2.73 -10.26
C PHE A 57 3.25 -2.14 -10.79
N MET A 58 2.56 -1.35 -9.96
CA MET A 58 1.27 -0.76 -10.26
C MET A 58 1.47 0.59 -10.94
N TYR A 59 0.64 0.88 -11.95
CA TYR A 59 0.70 2.11 -12.72
C TYR A 59 -0.69 2.71 -12.98
N GLN A 60 -0.74 3.98 -13.38
CA GLN A 60 -1.99 4.64 -13.80
C GLN A 60 -2.50 4.04 -15.12
N PRO A 61 -3.79 3.67 -15.25
CA PRO A 61 -4.28 2.89 -16.40
C PRO A 61 -4.00 3.47 -17.79
N ILE A 62 -3.96 4.80 -17.92
CA ILE A 62 -3.80 5.49 -19.22
C ILE A 62 -2.34 5.90 -19.42
N GLU A 63 -1.81 6.71 -18.52
CA GLU A 63 -0.47 7.31 -18.65
C GLU A 63 0.65 6.33 -18.30
N ARG A 64 0.32 5.20 -17.65
CA ARG A 64 1.26 4.20 -17.13
C ARG A 64 2.32 4.79 -16.20
N ASN A 65 2.00 5.92 -15.57
CA ASN A 65 2.84 6.52 -14.54
C ASN A 65 2.91 5.58 -13.34
N PHE A 66 4.11 5.42 -12.79
CA PHE A 66 4.33 4.64 -11.57
C PHE A 66 3.42 5.10 -10.43
N LEU A 67 2.80 4.14 -9.77
CA LEU A 67 2.08 4.37 -8.52
C LEU A 67 2.82 3.73 -7.35
N HIS A 68 3.06 2.44 -7.44
CA HIS A 68 3.56 1.67 -6.31
C HIS A 68 4.22 0.36 -6.74
N TYR A 69 5.21 -0.10 -5.98
CA TYR A 69 5.81 -1.41 -6.14
C TYR A 69 5.58 -2.25 -4.89
N LEU A 70 4.96 -3.40 -5.07
CA LEU A 70 4.70 -4.39 -4.02
C LEU A 70 5.65 -5.56 -4.19
N GLN A 71 6.51 -5.78 -3.20
CA GLN A 71 7.31 -7.00 -3.13
C GLN A 71 6.55 -8.05 -2.31
N VAL A 72 6.44 -9.27 -2.84
CA VAL A 72 5.64 -10.36 -2.24
C VAL A 72 6.52 -11.39 -1.55
N CYS A 73 7.63 -11.77 -2.20
CA CYS A 73 8.57 -12.77 -1.72
C CYS A 73 9.99 -12.51 -2.25
N SER A 74 10.99 -13.13 -1.63
CA SER A 74 12.38 -13.05 -2.08
C SER A 74 12.69 -14.18 -3.06
N CYS A 75 13.39 -13.87 -4.15
CA CYS A 75 13.80 -14.91 -5.08
C CYS A 75 14.91 -15.80 -4.49
N PRO A 76 14.96 -17.09 -4.88
CA PRO A 76 16.06 -17.99 -4.50
C PRO A 76 17.42 -17.46 -4.96
N ALA A 77 18.50 -18.01 -4.39
CA ALA A 77 19.86 -17.66 -4.77
C ALA A 77 20.10 -17.82 -6.28
N GLY A 78 20.74 -16.82 -6.91
CA GLY A 78 21.01 -16.80 -8.35
C GLY A 78 19.83 -16.34 -9.22
N MET A 79 18.65 -16.16 -8.63
CA MET A 79 17.48 -15.61 -9.30
C MET A 79 17.17 -14.19 -8.86
N ARG A 80 16.44 -13.47 -9.71
CA ARG A 80 16.10 -12.06 -9.49
C ARG A 80 14.64 -11.84 -9.87
N CYS A 81 14.01 -10.91 -9.16
CA CYS A 81 12.61 -10.57 -9.38
C CYS A 81 12.53 -9.60 -10.56
N LEU A 82 12.19 -10.12 -11.75
CA LEU A 82 12.23 -9.38 -13.02
C LEU A 82 10.85 -9.27 -13.63
N ALA A 83 10.63 -8.20 -14.39
CA ALA A 83 9.39 -8.00 -15.12
C ALA A 83 9.13 -9.20 -16.05
N ASP A 84 7.90 -9.71 -15.98
CA ASP A 84 7.48 -10.88 -16.71
C ASP A 84 6.42 -10.57 -17.74
N ARG A 85 5.31 -9.98 -17.30
CA ARG A 85 4.19 -9.63 -18.16
C ARG A 85 3.46 -8.41 -17.64
N ASP A 86 2.75 -7.76 -18.53
CA ASP A 86 1.85 -6.67 -18.21
C ASP A 86 0.42 -7.19 -18.08
N ASP A 87 -0.20 -7.00 -16.91
CA ASP A 87 -1.61 -7.25 -16.67
C ASP A 87 -2.39 -5.92 -16.72
N VAL A 88 -2.76 -5.54 -17.94
CA VAL A 88 -3.46 -4.28 -18.24
C VAL A 88 -4.82 -4.21 -17.55
N SER A 89 -5.46 -5.35 -17.28
CA SER A 89 -6.78 -5.40 -16.64
C SER A 89 -6.78 -4.84 -15.21
N ILE A 90 -5.61 -4.88 -14.57
CA ILE A 90 -5.36 -4.33 -13.23
C ILE A 90 -4.29 -3.23 -13.23
N SER A 91 -3.88 -2.76 -14.43
CA SER A 91 -2.87 -1.71 -14.62
C SER A 91 -1.57 -1.99 -13.85
N CYS A 92 -1.00 -3.18 -14.08
CA CYS A 92 0.15 -3.64 -13.31
C CYS A 92 1.11 -4.54 -14.10
N TRP A 93 2.40 -4.30 -13.97
CA TRP A 93 3.43 -5.24 -14.38
C TRP A 93 3.67 -6.31 -13.30
N VAL A 94 3.61 -7.56 -13.70
CA VAL A 94 3.87 -8.72 -12.85
C VAL A 94 5.35 -9.09 -12.95
N TYR A 95 5.98 -9.29 -11.79
CA TYR A 95 7.37 -9.70 -11.69
C TYR A 95 7.45 -11.15 -11.22
N THR A 96 8.32 -11.94 -11.83
CA THR A 96 8.59 -13.34 -11.46
C THR A 96 10.08 -13.55 -11.27
N CYS A 97 10.44 -14.59 -10.52
CA CYS A 97 11.85 -14.97 -10.37
C CYS A 97 12.37 -15.54 -11.68
N LYS A 98 13.45 -14.94 -12.19
CA LYS A 98 14.17 -15.34 -13.40
C LYS A 98 15.66 -15.41 -13.10
N GLU A 99 16.41 -16.19 -13.88
CA GLU A 99 17.87 -16.27 -13.73
C GLU A 99 18.52 -14.90 -13.95
N ALA A 100 19.50 -14.56 -13.12
CA ALA A 100 20.26 -13.33 -13.26
C ALA A 100 21.16 -13.41 -14.51
N SER A 101 20.85 -12.67 -15.58
CA SER A 101 21.85 -12.42 -16.62
C SER A 101 22.80 -11.30 -16.17
N SER A 102 24.03 -11.30 -16.68
CA SER A 102 25.05 -10.28 -16.38
C SER A 102 24.65 -8.85 -16.76
N GLU A 103 23.58 -8.70 -17.55
CA GLU A 103 23.07 -7.41 -18.05
C GLU A 103 21.86 -6.89 -17.25
N THR A 104 21.36 -7.66 -16.29
CA THR A 104 20.15 -7.29 -15.56
C THR A 104 20.48 -6.42 -14.34
N PRO A 105 19.97 -5.18 -14.22
CA PRO A 105 20.28 -4.26 -13.11
C PRO A 105 19.84 -4.82 -11.75
N ALA A 106 20.59 -4.53 -10.68
CA ALA A 106 20.47 -5.08 -9.30
C ALA A 106 19.11 -4.88 -8.59
N ASN A 107 18.28 -3.98 -9.11
CA ASN A 107 16.93 -3.71 -8.62
C ASN A 107 15.93 -3.86 -9.76
N PRO A 108 14.66 -4.23 -9.49
CA PRO A 108 13.61 -4.10 -10.49
C PRO A 108 13.66 -2.67 -11.03
N PRO A 109 13.71 -2.47 -12.36
CA PRO A 109 13.77 -1.12 -12.89
C PRO A 109 12.51 -0.39 -12.42
N LEU A 110 12.70 0.78 -11.79
CA LEU A 110 11.62 1.69 -11.39
C LEU A 110 10.77 2.15 -12.59
N ASN A 111 11.27 1.89 -13.81
CA ASN A 111 10.56 2.07 -15.05
C ASN A 111 10.54 0.71 -15.77
N PRO A 112 9.43 -0.04 -15.72
CA PRO A 112 9.30 -1.25 -16.53
C PRO A 112 9.47 -0.90 -18.02
N PRO A 113 9.92 -1.85 -18.86
CA PRO A 113 9.96 -1.64 -20.30
C PRO A 113 8.58 -1.24 -20.80
N MET A 114 8.53 -0.20 -21.65
CA MET A 114 7.28 0.26 -22.29
C MET A 114 6.82 -0.72 -23.36
#